data_AF-A0A0K6FPB1-F1
#
_entry.id   AF-A0A0K6FPB1-F1
#
_cell.length_a   1.000
_cell.length_b   1.000
_cell.length_c   1.000
_cell.angle_alpha   90.00
_cell.angle_beta   90.00
_cell.angle_gamma   90.00
#
_symmetry.space_group_name_H-M   'P 1'
#
loop_
_entity.id
_entity.type
_entity.pdbx_description
1 polymer ?
#
loop_
_entity_poly.entity_id
_entity_poly.type
_entity_poly.pdbx_seq_one_letter_code
_entity_poly.pdbx_strand_id
1 'polypeptide(L)'
;MLTLASLIVTFAAARNVLAVGSPFGFASGTTGGAGAAQAIPTSAAQLKSWLEDDVTRNILLDRTYDFTDTEGTLSGPGCKPWSCSPNPQLAINANNWCSSSYPTVTATYKAAGTSGIRVKSNKTILGKGTSGWIKGKGLRLNGVSNVIIQNIRISDINPQYVWGGDALYIDNSSKVWVDHNYFKSVGRQFIVTGFGAAKQITISNNYFDGQSTWSTGCDQHHYWAFLFAGNGDQITFARNYVYFTAGRGPHIGGTAGYSLTLHMFNNYFNDITGHAIDADTGSRILVEGNYFNGVRTPSTGNPNGAVFAPTSSSMNSQCSGTLSRNCVSNTLAGGSGGLTNTANSGAISAFTASVVKSASIMDPGSVPSYVLANAGLGKVN
;
A
#
# COMPACT_ATOMS: atom_id res chain seq x y z
N MET A 1 53.44 -6.32 45.98
CA MET A 1 52.13 -6.81 45.49
C MET A 1 51.35 -5.61 44.97
N LEU A 2 51.38 -5.34 43.67
CA LEU A 2 50.49 -4.36 43.02
C LEU A 2 49.47 -5.16 42.22
N THR A 3 48.21 -5.11 42.64
CA THR A 3 47.07 -5.68 41.92
C THR A 3 46.61 -4.69 40.84
N LEU A 4 46.86 -5.02 39.57
CA LEU A 4 46.26 -4.33 38.43
C LEU A 4 44.78 -4.77 38.32
N ALA A 5 43.86 -3.88 38.66
CA ALA A 5 42.45 -4.05 38.34
C ALA A 5 42.24 -3.76 36.85
N SER A 6 42.01 -4.80 36.05
CA SER A 6 41.71 -4.66 34.62
C SER A 6 40.26 -4.19 34.46
N LEU A 7 40.09 -2.97 33.96
CA LEU A 7 38.79 -2.37 33.64
C LEU A 7 38.20 -3.09 32.42
N ILE A 8 37.15 -3.91 32.59
CA ILE A 8 36.42 -4.50 31.48
C ILE A 8 35.49 -3.41 30.91
N VAL A 9 35.86 -2.85 29.76
CA VAL A 9 34.98 -2.00 28.96
C VAL A 9 34.05 -2.92 28.16
N THR A 10 32.81 -3.06 28.62
CA THR A 10 31.74 -3.71 27.85
C THR A 10 31.33 -2.81 26.69
N PHE A 11 31.80 -3.11 25.47
CA PHE A 11 31.22 -2.56 24.25
C PHE A 11 29.80 -3.12 24.11
N ALA A 12 28.79 -2.30 24.45
CA ALA A 12 27.43 -2.57 24.01
C ALA A 12 27.39 -2.42 22.49
N ALA A 13 27.45 -3.55 21.76
CA ALA A 13 27.15 -3.55 20.34
C ALA A 13 25.71 -3.04 20.18
N ALA A 14 25.55 -1.82 19.66
CA ALA A 14 24.26 -1.34 19.22
C ALA A 14 23.70 -2.38 18.24
N ARG A 15 22.64 -3.09 18.65
CA ARG A 15 21.93 -4.00 17.76
C ARG A 15 21.37 -3.12 16.65
N ASN A 16 22.05 -3.10 15.50
CA ASN A 16 21.56 -2.47 14.29
C ASN A 16 20.23 -3.16 13.96
N VAL A 17 19.10 -2.58 14.34
CA VAL A 17 17.82 -3.11 13.90
C VAL A 17 17.69 -2.73 12.43
N LEU A 18 17.97 -3.69 11.56
CA LEU A 18 17.63 -3.63 10.15
C LEU A 18 16.12 -3.86 10.01
N ALA A 19 15.59 -3.72 8.79
CA ALA A 19 14.24 -4.20 8.51
C ALA A 19 14.06 -5.62 9.05
N VAL A 20 12.96 -5.89 9.72
CA VAL A 20 12.65 -7.18 10.33
C VAL A 20 12.14 -8.14 9.26
N GLY A 21 12.69 -9.35 9.21
CA GLY A 21 12.38 -10.31 8.16
C GLY A 21 13.11 -10.02 6.85
N SER A 22 12.56 -10.48 5.73
CA SER A 22 13.18 -10.28 4.40
C SER A 22 12.11 -10.00 3.35
N PRO A 23 12.36 -9.07 2.41
CA PRO A 23 11.48 -8.89 1.28
C PRO A 23 11.29 -10.19 0.50
N PHE A 24 10.07 -10.43 0.07
CA PHE A 24 9.68 -11.60 -0.72
C PHE A 24 8.90 -11.16 -1.96
N GLY A 25 8.47 -12.11 -2.78
CA GLY A 25 7.72 -11.81 -4.01
C GLY A 25 8.59 -11.01 -4.97
N PHE A 26 7.99 -10.10 -5.73
CA PHE A 26 8.74 -9.34 -6.73
C PHE A 26 9.81 -8.42 -6.13
N ALA A 27 9.66 -7.93 -4.89
CA ALA A 27 10.71 -7.13 -4.22
C ALA A 27 11.82 -7.95 -3.56
N SER A 28 11.88 -9.27 -3.76
CA SER A 28 12.96 -10.11 -3.22
C SER A 28 14.35 -9.53 -3.54
N GLY A 29 15.23 -9.45 -2.54
CA GLY A 29 16.56 -8.85 -2.69
C GLY A 29 16.62 -7.34 -2.51
N THR A 30 15.52 -6.67 -2.15
CA THR A 30 15.56 -5.29 -1.66
C THR A 30 16.34 -5.21 -0.35
N THR A 31 17.23 -4.25 -0.21
CA THR A 31 18.10 -4.10 0.97
C THR A 31 17.89 -2.77 1.70
N GLY A 32 17.28 -1.78 1.03
CA GLY A 32 17.06 -0.45 1.59
C GLY A 32 18.40 0.20 1.99
N GLY A 33 18.46 0.65 3.24
CA GLY A 33 19.65 1.23 3.87
C GLY A 33 20.58 0.21 4.55
N ALA A 34 20.53 -1.07 4.18
CA ALA A 34 21.38 -2.09 4.79
C ALA A 34 22.87 -1.69 4.76
N GLY A 35 23.56 -1.89 5.87
CA GLY A 35 24.96 -1.48 6.05
C GLY A 35 25.16 -0.06 6.59
N ALA A 36 24.15 0.81 6.54
CA ALA A 36 24.20 2.10 7.24
C ALA A 36 23.84 1.93 8.73
N ALA A 37 24.51 2.69 9.60
CA ALA A 37 24.15 2.77 11.01
C ALA A 37 22.72 3.31 11.15
N GLN A 38 21.95 2.72 12.05
CA GLN A 38 20.60 3.20 12.34
C GLN A 38 20.65 4.55 13.03
N ALA A 39 19.81 5.49 12.59
CA ALA A 39 19.73 6.83 13.18
C ALA A 39 18.26 7.26 13.36
N ILE A 40 18.01 8.04 14.40
CA ILE A 40 16.69 8.60 14.73
C ILE A 40 16.72 10.09 14.39
N PRO A 41 15.83 10.59 13.51
CA PRO A 41 15.73 12.01 13.25
C PRO A 41 15.21 12.75 14.49
N THR A 42 15.78 13.89 14.81
CA THR A 42 15.37 14.69 15.98
C THR A 42 14.10 15.51 15.72
N SER A 43 13.71 15.70 14.46
CA SER A 43 12.55 16.50 14.05
C SER A 43 11.98 16.06 12.70
N ALA A 44 10.76 16.52 12.37
CA ALA A 44 10.14 16.34 11.05
C ALA A 44 11.00 16.94 9.92
N ALA A 45 11.64 18.09 10.17
CA ALA A 45 12.55 18.70 9.22
C ALA A 45 13.79 17.83 8.94
N GLN A 46 14.38 17.22 9.98
CA GLN A 46 15.52 16.32 9.81
C GLN A 46 15.11 15.02 9.11
N LEU A 47 13.94 14.46 9.45
CA LEU A 47 13.39 13.31 8.74
C LEU A 47 13.25 13.61 7.24
N LYS A 48 12.62 14.73 6.89
CA LYS A 48 12.48 15.16 5.49
C LYS A 48 13.83 15.28 4.81
N SER A 49 14.79 15.97 5.43
CA SER A 49 16.15 16.13 4.88
C SER A 49 16.84 14.78 4.63
N TRP A 50 16.75 13.83 5.56
CA TRP A 50 17.34 12.50 5.40
C TRP A 50 16.67 11.65 4.34
N LEU A 51 15.36 11.80 4.14
CA LEU A 51 14.64 11.11 3.07
C LEU A 51 15.01 11.66 1.68
N GLU A 52 15.28 12.96 1.60
CA GLU A 52 15.52 13.69 0.34
C GLU A 52 16.99 13.66 -0.14
N ASP A 53 17.93 13.25 0.71
CA ASP A 53 19.35 13.19 0.36
C ASP A 53 19.77 11.89 -0.36
N ASP A 54 20.93 11.91 -0.99
CA ASP A 54 21.47 10.76 -1.73
C ASP A 54 22.31 9.82 -0.84
N VAL A 55 22.25 9.97 0.50
CA VAL A 55 23.00 9.14 1.44
C VAL A 55 22.23 7.84 1.73
N THR A 56 22.90 6.69 1.73
CA THR A 56 22.29 5.44 2.20
C THR A 56 21.95 5.56 3.69
N ARG A 57 20.69 5.34 4.07
CA ARG A 57 20.23 5.55 5.46
C ARG A 57 19.33 4.44 5.98
N ASN A 58 19.56 4.06 7.22
CA ASN A 58 18.63 3.30 8.04
C ASN A 58 18.01 4.23 9.09
N ILE A 59 16.75 4.61 8.88
CA ILE A 59 16.05 5.67 9.63
C ILE A 59 15.03 5.01 10.54
N LEU A 60 15.17 5.21 11.86
CA LEU A 60 14.24 4.72 12.86
C LEU A 60 13.30 5.84 13.32
N LEU A 61 12.01 5.65 13.12
CA LEU A 61 10.96 6.56 13.59
C LEU A 61 10.49 6.11 14.97
N ASP A 62 10.84 6.86 16.01
CA ASP A 62 10.51 6.56 17.41
C ASP A 62 9.39 7.43 17.99
N ARG A 63 8.79 8.28 17.17
CA ARG A 63 7.77 9.26 17.54
C ARG A 63 6.94 9.66 16.33
N THR A 64 5.94 10.50 16.58
CA THR A 64 5.20 11.18 15.52
C THR A 64 6.02 12.31 14.92
N TYR A 65 6.24 12.25 13.61
CA TYR A 65 6.78 13.34 12.79
C TYR A 65 5.60 14.02 12.10
N ASP A 66 5.11 15.09 12.72
CA ASP A 66 3.92 15.82 12.26
C ASP A 66 4.31 16.91 11.25
N PHE A 67 3.80 16.78 10.03
CA PHE A 67 4.00 17.73 8.94
C PHE A 67 2.78 18.63 8.71
N THR A 68 1.67 18.42 9.42
CA THR A 68 0.35 19.01 9.13
C THR A 68 0.42 20.52 8.88
N ASP A 69 1.12 21.25 9.75
CA ASP A 69 1.20 22.71 9.69
C ASP A 69 2.51 23.26 9.12
N THR A 70 3.40 22.37 8.64
CA THR A 70 4.76 22.77 8.20
C THR A 70 4.80 23.60 6.92
N GLU A 71 3.73 23.57 6.14
CA GLU A 71 3.61 24.32 4.87
C GLU A 71 2.37 25.24 4.86
N GLY A 72 1.72 25.42 6.01
CA GLY A 72 0.55 26.28 6.16
C GLY A 72 -0.77 25.71 5.62
N THR A 73 -1.77 26.58 5.52
CA THR A 73 -3.13 26.26 5.07
C THR A 73 -3.42 26.97 3.75
N LEU A 74 -3.98 26.26 2.78
CA LEU A 74 -4.44 26.81 1.51
C LEU A 74 -5.97 26.90 1.51
N SER A 75 -6.50 27.87 0.76
CA SER A 75 -7.92 27.99 0.49
C SER A 75 -8.14 28.28 -0.99
N GLY A 76 -9.08 27.59 -1.62
CA GLY A 76 -9.28 27.71 -3.07
C GLY A 76 -10.53 27.00 -3.58
N PRO A 77 -10.74 26.99 -4.91
CA PRO A 77 -11.92 26.39 -5.51
C PRO A 77 -11.95 24.87 -5.28
N GLY A 78 -13.12 24.36 -4.96
CA GLY A 78 -13.43 22.95 -4.86
C GLY A 78 -14.86 22.66 -5.31
N CYS A 79 -15.24 21.39 -5.22
CA CYS A 79 -16.60 20.95 -5.54
C CYS A 79 -17.10 19.85 -4.59
N LYS A 80 -18.42 19.67 -4.59
CA LYS A 80 -19.13 18.62 -3.85
C LYS A 80 -19.77 17.63 -4.84
N PRO A 81 -19.01 16.65 -5.37
CA PRO A 81 -19.56 15.68 -6.31
C PRO A 81 -20.48 14.65 -5.66
N TRP A 82 -20.36 14.42 -4.34
CA TRP A 82 -21.21 13.49 -3.59
C TRP A 82 -22.24 14.25 -2.74
N SER A 83 -23.52 13.92 -2.91
CA SER A 83 -24.66 14.55 -2.23
C SER A 83 -25.18 13.78 -1.01
N CYS A 84 -24.54 12.68 -0.63
CA CYS A 84 -24.92 11.86 0.53
C CYS A 84 -24.73 12.61 1.87
N SER A 85 -25.23 12.02 2.96
CA SER A 85 -25.15 12.54 4.33
C SER A 85 -24.71 11.43 5.31
N PRO A 86 -24.10 11.76 6.48
CA PRO A 86 -23.86 13.11 7.02
C PRO A 86 -22.62 13.82 6.46
N ASN A 87 -21.57 13.06 6.09
CA ASN A 87 -20.24 13.63 5.84
C ASN A 87 -19.68 13.20 4.47
N PRO A 88 -20.17 13.79 3.36
CA PRO A 88 -19.57 13.54 2.05
C PRO A 88 -18.15 14.08 2.03
N GLN A 89 -17.24 13.35 1.39
CA GLN A 89 -15.98 13.95 0.94
C GLN A 89 -16.27 15.14 0.02
N LEU A 90 -15.35 16.09 0.00
CA LEU A 90 -15.29 17.17 -0.98
C LEU A 90 -14.10 16.92 -1.90
N ALA A 91 -13.98 17.68 -2.98
CA ALA A 91 -12.81 17.63 -3.85
C ALA A 91 -12.19 19.02 -3.98
N ILE A 92 -10.87 19.09 -3.89
CA ILE A 92 -10.11 20.26 -4.34
C ILE A 92 -10.16 20.25 -5.87
N ASN A 93 -10.32 21.42 -6.51
CA ASN A 93 -10.31 21.52 -7.97
C ASN A 93 -8.87 21.46 -8.54
N ALA A 94 -8.11 20.43 -8.17
CA ALA A 94 -6.79 20.19 -8.71
C ALA A 94 -6.90 19.76 -10.18
N ASN A 95 -6.05 20.30 -11.06
CA ASN A 95 -6.01 19.96 -12.49
C ASN A 95 -7.37 20.08 -13.21
N ASN A 96 -8.20 21.05 -12.82
CA ASN A 96 -9.56 21.24 -13.36
C ASN A 96 -10.47 19.99 -13.22
N TRP A 97 -10.28 19.21 -12.15
CA TRP A 97 -11.05 17.98 -11.92
C TRP A 97 -12.54 18.22 -11.65
N CYS A 98 -12.91 19.35 -11.08
CA CYS A 98 -14.31 19.66 -10.79
C CYS A 98 -15.09 19.94 -12.07
N SER A 99 -16.07 19.07 -12.37
CA SER A 99 -17.07 19.30 -13.41
C SER A 99 -17.92 20.53 -13.11
N SER A 100 -18.35 21.25 -14.15
CA SER A 100 -19.33 22.34 -14.06
C SER A 100 -20.70 21.88 -13.53
N SER A 101 -20.98 20.57 -13.57
CA SER A 101 -22.21 19.99 -13.02
C SER A 101 -22.19 19.80 -11.50
N TYR A 102 -21.04 19.91 -10.84
CA TYR A 102 -20.94 19.75 -9.39
C TYR A 102 -21.13 21.08 -8.66
N PRO A 103 -21.86 21.11 -7.52
CA PRO A 103 -21.91 22.27 -6.66
C PRO A 103 -20.50 22.73 -6.27
N THR A 104 -20.24 24.02 -6.40
CA THR A 104 -18.95 24.62 -6.02
C THR A 104 -18.87 24.86 -4.52
N VAL A 105 -17.67 24.72 -3.98
CA VAL A 105 -17.37 25.01 -2.57
C VAL A 105 -16.01 25.72 -2.48
N THR A 106 -15.74 26.36 -1.35
CA THR A 106 -14.36 26.72 -0.99
C THR A 106 -13.74 25.58 -0.19
N ALA A 107 -12.64 25.03 -0.68
CA ALA A 107 -11.87 24.00 0.00
C ALA A 107 -10.73 24.64 0.80
N THR A 108 -10.64 24.35 2.10
CA THR A 108 -9.58 24.84 2.99
C THR A 108 -8.83 23.64 3.58
N TYR A 109 -7.55 23.50 3.23
CA TYR A 109 -6.79 22.27 3.48
C TYR A 109 -5.32 22.56 3.79
N LYS A 110 -4.63 21.58 4.38
CA LYS A 110 -3.22 21.70 4.75
C LYS A 110 -2.33 21.50 3.53
N ALA A 111 -1.46 22.48 3.24
CA ALA A 111 -0.62 22.45 2.05
C ALA A 111 0.31 21.24 2.04
N ALA A 112 0.83 20.87 3.22
CA ALA A 112 1.78 19.78 3.39
C ALA A 112 1.25 18.44 2.85
N GLY A 113 -0.06 18.19 2.94
CA GLY A 113 -0.65 16.94 2.45
C GLY A 113 -0.68 16.79 0.94
N THR A 114 -0.63 17.89 0.19
CA THR A 114 -0.82 17.88 -1.28
C THR A 114 0.33 17.26 -2.07
N SER A 115 1.50 17.09 -1.45
CA SER A 115 2.65 16.40 -2.04
C SER A 115 3.37 15.57 -0.99
N GLY A 116 3.75 14.35 -1.33
CA GLY A 116 4.57 13.50 -0.46
C GLY A 116 6.02 14.00 -0.32
N ILE A 117 6.69 13.58 0.75
CA ILE A 117 8.14 13.75 0.96
C ILE A 117 8.87 12.95 -0.12
N ARG A 118 9.83 13.55 -0.82
CA ARG A 118 10.62 12.81 -1.81
C ARG A 118 11.55 11.85 -1.09
N VAL A 119 11.40 10.55 -1.35
CA VAL A 119 12.29 9.52 -0.80
C VAL A 119 13.28 9.12 -1.89
N LYS A 120 14.57 9.33 -1.64
CA LYS A 120 15.66 8.90 -2.52
C LYS A 120 15.95 7.40 -2.39
N SER A 121 16.84 6.89 -3.25
CA SER A 121 17.28 5.50 -3.24
C SER A 121 18.01 5.11 -1.94
N ASN A 122 18.09 3.80 -1.69
CA ASN A 122 18.85 3.18 -0.59
C ASN A 122 18.43 3.67 0.81
N LYS A 123 17.12 3.65 1.06
CA LYS A 123 16.52 4.07 2.34
C LYS A 123 15.80 2.90 3.00
N THR A 124 16.02 2.73 4.29
CA THR A 124 15.12 1.97 5.17
C THR A 124 14.44 2.96 6.09
N ILE A 125 13.11 2.97 6.08
CA ILE A 125 12.26 3.73 7.00
C ILE A 125 11.57 2.71 7.89
N LEU A 126 11.97 2.64 9.16
CA LEU A 126 11.48 1.66 10.11
C LEU A 126 10.84 2.36 11.30
N GLY A 127 9.66 1.95 11.76
CA GLY A 127 9.10 2.44 13.02
C GLY A 127 9.51 1.60 14.23
N LYS A 128 9.63 2.25 15.39
CA LYS A 128 9.90 1.62 16.69
C LYS A 128 8.58 1.31 17.40
N GLY A 129 8.29 0.04 17.67
CA GLY A 129 7.05 -0.41 18.28
C GLY A 129 5.84 0.18 17.55
N THR A 130 5.04 0.97 18.26
CA THR A 130 3.86 1.67 17.72
C THR A 130 4.05 3.17 17.56
N SER A 131 5.26 3.70 17.73
CA SER A 131 5.51 5.14 17.85
C SER A 131 5.86 5.83 16.53
N GLY A 132 6.37 5.10 15.53
CA GLY A 132 6.88 5.68 14.28
C GLY A 132 5.77 6.14 13.33
N TRP A 133 5.45 7.43 13.32
CA TRP A 133 4.36 7.99 12.50
C TRP A 133 4.85 9.11 11.60
N ILE A 134 4.31 9.16 10.37
CA ILE A 134 4.36 10.31 9.47
C ILE A 134 2.92 10.83 9.37
N LYS A 135 2.68 12.04 9.88
CA LYS A 135 1.33 12.63 9.97
C LYS A 135 1.23 13.85 9.07
N GLY A 136 0.10 14.00 8.37
CA GLY A 136 -0.21 15.19 7.57
C GLY A 136 0.50 15.26 6.22
N LYS A 137 1.35 14.28 5.88
CA LYS A 137 2.09 14.22 4.62
C LYS A 137 2.41 12.78 4.22
N GLY A 138 2.36 12.49 2.92
CA GLY A 138 2.69 11.17 2.38
C GLY A 138 4.17 11.01 2.00
N LEU A 139 4.50 9.91 1.33
CA LEU A 139 5.80 9.61 0.76
C LEU A 139 5.72 9.54 -0.78
N ARG A 140 6.76 10.02 -1.46
CA ARG A 140 6.85 10.04 -2.92
C ARG A 140 8.17 9.44 -3.40
N LEU A 141 8.09 8.26 -4.00
CA LEU A 141 9.19 7.59 -4.68
C LEU A 141 9.04 7.86 -6.18
N ASN A 142 10.01 8.55 -6.78
CA ASN A 142 9.98 8.90 -8.20
C ASN A 142 11.37 8.76 -8.80
N GLY A 143 11.58 7.80 -9.70
CA GLY A 143 12.89 7.56 -10.31
C GLY A 143 13.92 6.94 -9.34
N VAL A 144 13.47 6.16 -8.34
CA VAL A 144 14.35 5.65 -7.27
C VAL A 144 14.33 4.13 -7.18
N SER A 145 15.32 3.57 -6.49
CA SER A 145 15.38 2.14 -6.26
C SER A 145 15.83 1.80 -4.85
N ASN A 146 15.51 0.58 -4.41
CA ASN A 146 16.01 0.00 -3.18
C ASN A 146 15.53 0.75 -1.93
N VAL A 147 14.23 0.69 -1.66
CA VAL A 147 13.58 1.36 -0.52
C VAL A 147 12.77 0.35 0.29
N ILE A 148 12.95 0.37 1.61
CA ILE A 148 12.11 -0.37 2.56
C ILE A 148 11.33 0.63 3.40
N ILE A 149 10.02 0.42 3.50
CA ILE A 149 9.10 1.18 4.35
C ILE A 149 8.41 0.16 5.25
N GLN A 150 8.77 0.13 6.53
CA GLN A 150 8.32 -0.91 7.44
C GLN A 150 7.86 -0.40 8.80
N ASN A 151 6.75 -0.94 9.31
CA ASN A 151 6.26 -0.69 10.66
C ASN A 151 6.04 0.79 10.98
N ILE A 152 5.57 1.59 10.02
CA ILE A 152 5.21 2.99 10.27
C ILE A 152 3.72 3.22 10.08
N ARG A 153 3.21 4.26 10.72
CA ARG A 153 1.88 4.82 10.42
C ARG A 153 2.01 5.99 9.46
N ILE A 154 1.19 6.02 8.41
CA ILE A 154 1.03 7.16 7.51
C ILE A 154 -0.45 7.58 7.57
N SER A 155 -0.74 8.75 8.13
CA SER A 155 -2.13 9.17 8.35
C SER A 155 -2.40 10.67 8.36
N ASP A 156 -3.69 10.99 8.42
CA ASP A 156 -4.25 12.32 8.66
C ASP A 156 -3.87 13.33 7.58
N ILE A 157 -4.00 12.90 6.32
CA ILE A 157 -3.64 13.67 5.14
C ILE A 157 -4.92 14.22 4.51
N ASN A 158 -5.41 15.37 4.99
CA ASN A 158 -6.60 16.06 4.46
C ASN A 158 -7.80 15.11 4.16
N PRO A 159 -8.26 14.28 5.13
CA PRO A 159 -9.23 13.19 4.88
C PRO A 159 -10.57 13.63 4.28
N GLN A 160 -10.97 14.88 4.49
CA GLN A 160 -12.19 15.45 3.92
C GLN A 160 -12.09 15.69 2.40
N TYR A 161 -10.88 15.83 1.86
CA TYR A 161 -10.67 16.34 0.51
C TYR A 161 -10.02 15.31 -0.42
N VAL A 162 -10.74 14.89 -1.45
CA VAL A 162 -10.13 14.29 -2.63
C VAL A 162 -9.19 15.30 -3.27
N TRP A 163 -8.03 14.80 -3.71
CA TRP A 163 -6.84 15.59 -4.07
C TRP A 163 -6.13 16.28 -2.90
N GLY A 164 -6.57 16.06 -1.65
CA GLY A 164 -5.91 16.56 -0.44
C GLY A 164 -4.58 15.87 -0.13
N GLY A 165 -4.33 14.71 -0.71
CA GLY A 165 -3.05 13.99 -0.64
C GLY A 165 -3.18 12.48 -0.79
N ASP A 166 -2.07 11.85 -1.16
CA ASP A 166 -1.90 10.39 -1.16
C ASP A 166 -0.88 9.99 -0.09
N ALA A 167 -1.03 8.80 0.48
CA ALA A 167 -0.13 8.31 1.52
C ALA A 167 1.21 7.84 0.94
N LEU A 168 1.18 7.09 -0.17
CA LEU A 168 2.37 6.57 -0.84
C LEU A 168 2.20 6.64 -2.36
N TYR A 169 3.08 7.40 -3.00
CA TYR A 169 3.18 7.52 -4.45
C TYR A 169 4.46 6.83 -4.94
N ILE A 170 4.35 5.92 -5.91
CA ILE A 170 5.48 5.19 -6.49
C ILE A 170 5.45 5.34 -8.02
N ASP A 171 6.48 5.91 -8.62
CA ASP A 171 6.54 6.11 -10.07
C ASP A 171 7.96 5.90 -10.58
N ASN A 172 8.11 5.25 -11.73
CA ASN A 172 9.42 4.96 -12.33
C ASN A 172 10.43 4.41 -11.31
N SER A 173 10.01 3.52 -10.43
CA SER A 173 10.79 3.09 -9.27
C SER A 173 10.86 1.57 -9.20
N SER A 174 11.86 1.05 -8.49
CA SER A 174 12.01 -0.41 -8.36
C SER A 174 12.56 -0.89 -7.03
N LYS A 175 12.37 -2.17 -6.70
CA LYS A 175 12.88 -2.78 -5.46
C LYS A 175 12.36 -2.02 -4.25
N VAL A 176 11.04 -2.02 -4.09
CA VAL A 176 10.36 -1.33 -2.99
C VAL A 176 9.59 -2.36 -2.17
N TRP A 177 9.86 -2.40 -0.87
CA TRP A 177 9.15 -3.25 0.07
C TRP A 177 8.37 -2.40 1.07
N VAL A 178 7.05 -2.53 1.05
CA VAL A 178 6.11 -1.81 1.91
C VAL A 178 5.48 -2.84 2.85
N ASP A 179 5.94 -2.88 4.10
CA ASP A 179 5.65 -3.99 5.01
C ASP A 179 5.17 -3.57 6.41
N HIS A 180 4.17 -4.22 6.98
CA HIS A 180 3.72 -3.94 8.37
C HIS A 180 3.31 -2.47 8.64
N ASN A 181 2.91 -1.72 7.62
CA ASN A 181 2.52 -0.32 7.82
C ASN A 181 1.04 -0.19 8.13
N TYR A 182 0.68 0.93 8.76
CA TYR A 182 -0.71 1.29 9.04
C TYR A 182 -1.10 2.58 8.29
N PHE A 183 -2.13 2.49 7.45
CA PHE A 183 -2.63 3.60 6.65
C PHE A 183 -4.03 3.98 7.12
N LYS A 184 -4.28 5.28 7.35
CA LYS A 184 -5.58 5.77 7.82
C LYS A 184 -5.82 7.24 7.47
N SER A 185 -7.09 7.62 7.25
CA SER A 185 -7.50 9.02 7.14
C SER A 185 -6.70 9.82 6.10
N VAL A 186 -6.68 9.31 4.86
CA VAL A 186 -6.01 9.92 3.71
C VAL A 186 -7.08 10.47 2.77
N GLY A 187 -6.89 11.67 2.23
CA GLY A 187 -7.89 12.32 1.37
C GLY A 187 -8.15 11.59 0.05
N ARG A 188 -7.11 10.95 -0.49
CA ARG A 188 -7.19 10.13 -1.71
C ARG A 188 -6.46 8.79 -1.53
N GLN A 189 -5.46 8.46 -2.35
CA GLN A 189 -4.96 7.08 -2.43
C GLN A 189 -4.17 6.67 -1.18
N PHE A 190 -4.41 5.46 -0.65
CA PHE A 190 -3.44 4.87 0.27
C PHE A 190 -2.13 4.57 -0.45
N ILE A 191 -2.20 3.88 -1.60
CA ILE A 191 -1.05 3.66 -2.47
C ILE A 191 -1.45 3.93 -3.92
N VAL A 192 -0.60 4.66 -4.63
CA VAL A 192 -0.77 4.93 -6.06
C VAL A 192 0.52 4.68 -6.81
N THR A 193 0.44 3.99 -7.94
CA THR A 193 1.53 4.04 -8.93
C THR A 193 1.28 5.16 -9.93
N GLY A 194 2.35 5.83 -10.34
CA GLY A 194 2.30 6.80 -11.43
C GLY A 194 2.06 6.13 -12.78
N PHE A 195 2.45 6.80 -13.87
CA PHE A 195 2.33 6.23 -15.21
C PHE A 195 3.60 5.50 -15.67
N GLY A 196 4.72 5.73 -14.98
CA GLY A 196 5.95 5.00 -15.17
C GLY A 196 5.98 3.69 -14.40
N ALA A 197 6.91 2.81 -14.75
CA ALA A 197 6.96 1.45 -14.21
C ALA A 197 7.32 1.42 -12.71
N ALA A 198 6.48 0.82 -11.88
CA ALA A 198 6.77 0.38 -10.52
C ALA A 198 7.12 -1.12 -10.55
N LYS A 199 8.41 -1.45 -10.67
CA LYS A 199 8.90 -2.83 -10.85
C LYS A 199 9.42 -3.41 -9.55
N GLN A 200 9.29 -4.72 -9.34
CA GLN A 200 9.85 -5.37 -8.15
C GLN A 200 9.30 -4.73 -6.86
N ILE A 201 7.98 -4.63 -6.77
CA ILE A 201 7.28 -4.04 -5.62
C ILE A 201 6.60 -5.16 -4.83
N THR A 202 6.73 -5.12 -3.50
CA THR A 202 5.97 -5.98 -2.60
C THR A 202 5.29 -5.13 -1.54
N ILE A 203 3.98 -5.26 -1.45
CA ILE A 203 3.11 -4.63 -0.46
C ILE A 203 2.58 -5.74 0.42
N SER A 204 3.09 -5.86 1.65
CA SER A 204 2.82 -7.00 2.51
C SER A 204 2.49 -6.68 3.96
N ASN A 205 1.63 -7.50 4.59
CA ASN A 205 1.30 -7.38 6.01
C ASN A 205 0.89 -5.96 6.44
N ASN A 206 0.38 -5.12 5.53
CA ASN A 206 -0.06 -3.77 5.88
C ASN A 206 -1.50 -3.81 6.35
N TYR A 207 -1.86 -2.89 7.23
CA TYR A 207 -3.24 -2.61 7.58
C TYR A 207 -3.68 -1.29 6.95
N PHE A 208 -4.58 -1.40 5.98
CA PHE A 208 -5.29 -0.30 5.35
C PHE A 208 -6.64 -0.12 6.05
N ASP A 209 -6.69 0.82 6.99
CA ASP A 209 -7.89 1.17 7.74
C ASP A 209 -8.68 2.27 7.01
N GLY A 210 -9.69 1.85 6.27
CA GLY A 210 -10.55 2.72 5.49
C GLY A 210 -11.59 3.50 6.32
N GLN A 211 -11.69 3.29 7.63
CA GLN A 211 -12.61 4.07 8.45
C GLN A 211 -12.23 5.56 8.45
N SER A 212 -13.13 6.39 7.94
CA SER A 212 -12.95 7.84 7.83
C SER A 212 -14.24 8.58 8.14
N THR A 213 -14.14 9.73 8.82
CA THR A 213 -15.29 10.61 9.07
C THR A 213 -15.95 11.08 7.77
N TRP A 214 -15.16 11.30 6.72
CA TRP A 214 -15.64 11.70 5.39
C TRP A 214 -15.38 10.58 4.39
N SER A 215 -16.40 10.27 3.58
CA SER A 215 -16.33 9.24 2.55
C SER A 215 -17.19 9.63 1.35
N THR A 216 -16.93 9.01 0.19
CA THR A 216 -17.73 9.24 -1.02
C THR A 216 -19.16 8.68 -0.90
N GLY A 217 -19.35 7.66 -0.06
CA GLY A 217 -20.66 7.05 0.25
C GLY A 217 -21.32 7.57 1.52
N CYS A 218 -20.64 8.44 2.29
CA CYS A 218 -21.07 8.91 3.61
C CYS A 218 -21.33 7.79 4.64
N ASP A 219 -20.78 6.61 4.40
CA ASP A 219 -20.88 5.38 5.19
C ASP A 219 -19.57 5.08 5.94
N GLN A 220 -18.67 6.06 5.97
CA GLN A 220 -17.33 6.00 6.57
C GLN A 220 -16.33 5.07 5.85
N HIS A 221 -16.69 4.52 4.70
CA HIS A 221 -15.81 3.63 3.92
C HIS A 221 -14.93 4.41 2.95
N HIS A 222 -13.62 4.18 3.00
CA HIS A 222 -12.67 4.85 2.12
C HIS A 222 -12.69 4.26 0.70
N TYR A 223 -12.98 5.09 -0.30
CA TYR A 223 -13.08 4.63 -1.70
C TYR A 223 -11.73 4.56 -2.42
N TRP A 224 -10.75 5.34 -1.98
CA TRP A 224 -9.49 5.55 -2.71
C TRP A 224 -8.39 4.66 -2.12
N ALA A 225 -8.55 3.34 -2.16
CA ALA A 225 -7.55 2.46 -1.57
C ALA A 225 -6.27 2.38 -2.43
N PHE A 226 -6.34 1.77 -3.60
CA PHE A 226 -5.17 1.49 -4.45
C PHE A 226 -5.44 1.78 -5.92
N LEU A 227 -4.59 2.62 -6.51
CA LEU A 227 -4.60 2.87 -7.96
C LEU A 227 -3.25 2.45 -8.56
N PHE A 228 -3.24 1.34 -9.29
CA PHE A 228 -2.05 0.84 -9.98
C PHE A 228 -2.16 1.05 -11.49
N ALA A 229 -1.44 2.04 -12.03
CA ALA A 229 -1.58 2.52 -13.40
C ALA A 229 -0.25 2.62 -14.17
N GLY A 230 0.86 2.12 -13.61
CA GLY A 230 2.19 2.29 -14.20
C GLY A 230 2.48 1.30 -15.34
N ASN A 231 3.03 1.79 -16.44
CA ASN A 231 3.38 0.94 -17.57
C ASN A 231 4.55 0.02 -17.22
N GLY A 232 4.30 -1.28 -17.09
CA GLY A 232 5.28 -2.28 -16.69
C GLY A 232 5.32 -2.53 -15.19
N ASP A 233 4.25 -2.18 -14.45
CA ASP A 233 4.14 -2.49 -13.03
C ASP A 233 4.28 -4.01 -12.78
N GLN A 234 5.00 -4.34 -11.72
CA GLN A 234 5.20 -5.71 -11.27
C GLN A 234 5.12 -5.75 -9.74
N ILE A 235 3.94 -6.13 -9.23
CA ILE A 235 3.57 -5.95 -7.83
C ILE A 235 3.15 -7.28 -7.20
N THR A 236 3.69 -7.57 -6.02
CA THR A 236 3.18 -8.60 -5.10
C THR A 236 2.34 -7.90 -4.04
N PHE A 237 1.09 -8.30 -3.87
CA PHE A 237 0.19 -7.76 -2.84
C PHE A 237 -0.28 -8.89 -1.95
N ALA A 238 0.29 -9.02 -0.76
CA ALA A 238 0.12 -10.23 0.03
C ALA A 238 -0.08 -10.00 1.53
N ARG A 239 -0.97 -10.78 2.15
CA ARG A 239 -1.16 -10.77 3.62
C ARG A 239 -1.60 -9.42 4.20
N ASN A 240 -2.15 -8.54 3.38
CA ASN A 240 -2.65 -7.23 3.83
C ASN A 240 -4.04 -7.37 4.45
N TYR A 241 -4.33 -6.50 5.42
CA TYR A 241 -5.67 -6.28 5.93
C TYR A 241 -6.27 -5.05 5.23
N VAL A 242 -7.29 -5.27 4.40
CA VAL A 242 -8.03 -4.20 3.71
C VAL A 242 -9.40 -4.14 4.34
N TYR A 243 -9.63 -3.09 5.13
CA TYR A 243 -10.79 -3.01 6.00
C TYR A 243 -11.56 -1.71 5.79
N PHE A 244 -12.89 -1.79 5.76
CA PHE A 244 -13.78 -0.62 5.72
C PHE A 244 -13.54 0.28 4.49
N THR A 245 -13.47 -0.32 3.31
CA THR A 245 -13.23 0.39 2.04
C THR A 245 -14.45 0.32 1.11
N ALA A 246 -14.50 1.16 0.09
CA ALA A 246 -15.64 1.22 -0.85
C ALA A 246 -15.25 1.02 -2.33
N GLY A 247 -13.96 1.01 -2.66
CA GLY A 247 -13.53 0.93 -4.05
C GLY A 247 -12.03 0.81 -4.19
N ARG A 248 -11.59 0.60 -5.43
CA ARG A 248 -10.17 0.57 -5.79
C ARG A 248 -9.36 -0.36 -4.89
N GLY A 249 -9.88 -1.55 -4.62
CA GLY A 249 -9.30 -2.50 -3.66
C GLY A 249 -8.75 -3.79 -4.28
N PRO A 250 -7.88 -3.79 -5.32
CA PRO A 250 -7.27 -2.65 -6.01
C PRO A 250 -7.97 -2.24 -7.32
N HIS A 251 -7.70 -1.04 -7.86
CA HIS A 251 -7.88 -0.73 -9.29
C HIS A 251 -6.56 -0.91 -10.04
N ILE A 252 -6.55 -1.63 -11.16
CA ILE A 252 -5.34 -1.97 -11.93
C ILE A 252 -5.55 -1.71 -13.42
N GLY A 253 -4.67 -0.90 -14.02
CA GLY A 253 -4.67 -0.62 -15.46
C GLY A 253 -5.44 0.63 -15.84
N GLY A 254 -6.08 0.60 -17.00
CA GLY A 254 -6.94 1.70 -17.49
C GLY A 254 -6.29 2.62 -18.53
N THR A 255 -5.04 2.36 -18.91
CA THR A 255 -4.36 3.07 -20.01
C THR A 255 -4.06 2.10 -21.16
N ALA A 256 -4.56 2.41 -22.35
CA ALA A 256 -4.34 1.58 -23.53
C ALA A 256 -2.84 1.46 -23.87
N GLY A 257 -2.40 0.26 -24.23
CA GLY A 257 -1.00 -0.04 -24.52
C GLY A 257 -0.10 -0.27 -23.30
N TYR A 258 -0.60 -0.07 -22.08
CA TYR A 258 0.16 -0.39 -20.87
C TYR A 258 0.01 -1.88 -20.53
N SER A 259 1.04 -2.43 -19.87
CA SER A 259 1.00 -3.80 -19.35
C SER A 259 1.42 -3.82 -17.89
N LEU A 260 0.64 -4.47 -17.04
CA LEU A 260 0.85 -4.49 -15.60
C LEU A 260 0.58 -5.89 -15.05
N THR A 261 1.40 -6.34 -14.09
CA THR A 261 1.24 -7.64 -13.42
C THR A 261 1.07 -7.49 -11.92
N LEU A 262 0.03 -8.12 -11.38
CA LEU A 262 -0.25 -8.16 -9.94
C LEU A 262 -0.43 -9.61 -9.48
N HIS A 263 0.45 -10.06 -8.58
CA HIS A 263 0.27 -11.33 -7.86
C HIS A 263 -0.28 -11.04 -6.47
N MET A 264 -1.55 -11.39 -6.26
CA MET A 264 -2.31 -11.07 -5.06
C MET A 264 -2.66 -12.32 -4.26
N PHE A 265 -2.13 -12.46 -3.04
CA PHE A 265 -2.40 -13.68 -2.26
C PHE A 265 -2.54 -13.49 -0.76
N ASN A 266 -3.39 -14.32 -0.16
CA ASN A 266 -3.61 -14.37 1.29
C ASN A 266 -3.93 -13.03 1.95
N ASN A 267 -4.56 -12.09 1.23
CA ASN A 267 -5.06 -10.85 1.81
C ASN A 267 -6.42 -11.10 2.45
N TYR A 268 -6.71 -10.33 3.49
CA TYR A 268 -8.02 -10.31 4.15
C TYR A 268 -8.75 -9.01 3.76
N PHE A 269 -9.76 -9.15 2.90
CA PHE A 269 -10.68 -8.09 2.55
C PHE A 269 -11.91 -8.21 3.43
N ASN A 270 -12.17 -7.21 4.26
CA ASN A 270 -13.21 -7.26 5.28
C ASN A 270 -14.03 -5.97 5.29
N ASP A 271 -15.36 -6.11 5.22
CA ASP A 271 -16.30 -4.98 5.24
C ASP A 271 -16.02 -3.98 4.11
N ILE A 272 -16.49 -4.33 2.90
CA ILE A 272 -16.31 -3.51 1.71
C ILE A 272 -17.67 -3.25 1.07
N THR A 273 -18.19 -2.03 1.25
CA THR A 273 -19.54 -1.64 0.83
C THR A 273 -19.69 -1.45 -0.68
N GLY A 274 -18.58 -1.30 -1.40
CA GLY A 274 -18.54 -1.20 -2.86
C GLY A 274 -17.79 -2.36 -3.50
N HIS A 275 -16.60 -2.12 -4.04
CA HIS A 275 -15.85 -3.15 -4.78
C HIS A 275 -14.39 -3.27 -4.37
N ALA A 276 -13.83 -4.47 -4.58
CA ALA A 276 -12.41 -4.76 -4.39
C ALA A 276 -11.67 -4.72 -5.74
N ILE A 277 -11.58 -5.84 -6.46
CA ILE A 277 -10.79 -5.96 -7.68
C ILE A 277 -11.49 -5.23 -8.83
N ASP A 278 -10.87 -4.15 -9.31
CA ASP A 278 -11.28 -3.42 -10.50
C ASP A 278 -10.17 -3.50 -11.55
N ALA A 279 -10.22 -4.58 -12.34
CA ALA A 279 -9.21 -4.89 -13.35
C ALA A 279 -9.60 -4.25 -14.69
N ASP A 280 -8.76 -3.37 -15.20
CA ASP A 280 -9.01 -2.66 -16.45
C ASP A 280 -7.92 -2.97 -17.49
N THR A 281 -8.02 -2.32 -18.65
CA THR A 281 -7.15 -2.47 -19.82
C THR A 281 -5.68 -2.55 -19.42
N GLY A 282 -5.00 -3.60 -19.90
CA GLY A 282 -3.57 -3.82 -19.67
C GLY A 282 -3.22 -4.65 -18.43
N SER A 283 -4.18 -4.89 -17.54
CA SER A 283 -3.94 -5.66 -16.31
C SER A 283 -3.90 -7.18 -16.54
N ARG A 284 -2.93 -7.83 -15.89
CA ARG A 284 -2.82 -9.30 -15.74
C ARG A 284 -2.70 -9.61 -14.26
N ILE A 285 -3.69 -10.29 -13.69
CA ILE A 285 -3.80 -10.46 -12.24
C ILE A 285 -3.96 -11.95 -11.89
N LEU A 286 -3.13 -12.43 -10.96
CA LEU A 286 -3.27 -13.74 -10.33
C LEU A 286 -3.70 -13.53 -8.88
N VAL A 287 -4.84 -14.09 -8.49
CA VAL A 287 -5.47 -13.88 -7.19
C VAL A 287 -5.69 -15.22 -6.51
N GLU A 288 -4.91 -15.59 -5.49
CA GLU A 288 -4.99 -16.93 -4.87
C GLU A 288 -4.97 -16.90 -3.34
N GLY A 289 -5.78 -17.76 -2.72
CA GLY A 289 -5.82 -17.92 -1.27
C GLY A 289 -6.28 -16.68 -0.49
N ASN A 290 -6.93 -15.69 -1.12
CA ASN A 290 -7.44 -14.50 -0.42
C ASN A 290 -8.79 -14.81 0.27
N TYR A 291 -9.11 -14.04 1.32
CA TYR A 291 -10.35 -14.17 2.06
C TYR A 291 -11.16 -12.88 1.92
N PHE A 292 -12.34 -12.96 1.33
CA PHE A 292 -13.29 -11.87 1.18
C PHE A 292 -14.46 -12.07 2.15
N ASN A 293 -14.65 -11.14 3.09
CA ASN A 293 -15.69 -11.20 4.11
C ASN A 293 -16.53 -9.93 4.09
N GLY A 294 -17.83 -10.04 3.81
CA GLY A 294 -18.70 -8.86 3.68
C GLY A 294 -18.25 -7.90 2.57
N VAL A 295 -17.77 -8.44 1.45
CA VAL A 295 -17.35 -7.64 0.28
C VAL A 295 -18.47 -7.65 -0.74
N ARG A 296 -19.14 -6.52 -0.95
CA ARG A 296 -20.31 -6.43 -1.84
C ARG A 296 -19.98 -6.88 -3.27
N THR A 297 -18.88 -6.38 -3.84
CA THR A 297 -18.42 -6.73 -5.18
C THR A 297 -16.93 -7.11 -5.16
N PRO A 298 -16.56 -8.37 -4.91
CA PRO A 298 -15.16 -8.79 -4.88
C PRO A 298 -14.41 -8.54 -6.19
N SER A 299 -15.09 -8.67 -7.34
CA SER A 299 -14.59 -8.29 -8.66
C SER A 299 -15.65 -7.48 -9.41
N THR A 300 -15.28 -6.35 -10.01
CA THR A 300 -16.18 -5.56 -10.87
C THR A 300 -16.58 -6.32 -12.13
N GLY A 301 -15.79 -7.32 -12.52
CA GLY A 301 -16.02 -8.14 -13.70
C GLY A 301 -15.69 -7.44 -15.02
N ASN A 302 -15.02 -6.28 -14.98
CA ASN A 302 -14.64 -5.53 -16.17
C ASN A 302 -13.85 -6.43 -17.15
N PRO A 303 -14.33 -6.61 -18.40
CA PRO A 303 -13.72 -7.52 -19.37
C PRO A 303 -12.42 -7.02 -20.00
N ASN A 304 -12.06 -5.75 -19.78
CA ASN A 304 -10.83 -5.18 -20.32
C ASN A 304 -9.58 -5.65 -19.55
N GLY A 305 -9.73 -6.08 -18.30
CA GLY A 305 -8.68 -6.68 -17.50
C GLY A 305 -8.67 -8.22 -17.60
N ALA A 306 -7.50 -8.83 -17.45
CA ALA A 306 -7.35 -10.28 -17.45
C ALA A 306 -7.03 -10.79 -16.02
N VAL A 307 -8.00 -11.47 -15.41
CA VAL A 307 -7.90 -11.95 -14.02
C VAL A 307 -8.04 -13.47 -13.97
N PHE A 308 -7.16 -14.11 -13.20
CA PHE A 308 -7.31 -15.49 -12.75
C PHE A 308 -7.44 -15.54 -11.22
N ALA A 309 -8.64 -15.79 -10.71
CA ALA A 309 -8.95 -15.91 -9.29
C ALA A 309 -9.71 -17.23 -9.01
N PRO A 310 -8.99 -18.35 -8.81
CA PRO A 310 -9.65 -19.64 -8.64
C PRO A 310 -10.52 -19.69 -7.38
N THR A 311 -11.62 -20.43 -7.48
CA THR A 311 -12.55 -20.74 -6.38
C THR A 311 -12.85 -22.24 -6.28
N SER A 312 -12.25 -23.07 -7.15
CA SER A 312 -12.44 -24.52 -7.20
C SER A 312 -11.13 -25.26 -7.45
N SER A 313 -11.10 -26.56 -7.13
CA SER A 313 -9.97 -27.44 -7.43
C SER A 313 -9.68 -27.55 -8.93
N SER A 314 -10.71 -27.49 -9.78
CA SER A 314 -10.55 -27.52 -11.23
C SER A 314 -9.89 -26.27 -11.79
N MET A 315 -10.16 -25.10 -11.22
CA MET A 315 -9.42 -23.88 -11.57
C MET A 315 -8.00 -23.95 -11.00
N ASN A 316 -7.82 -24.42 -9.76
CA ASN A 316 -6.50 -24.52 -9.12
C ASN A 316 -5.48 -25.32 -9.96
N SER A 317 -5.92 -26.42 -10.58
CA SER A 317 -5.03 -27.27 -11.39
C SER A 317 -4.53 -26.59 -12.67
N GLN A 318 -5.23 -25.56 -13.17
CA GLN A 318 -4.82 -24.82 -14.37
C GLN A 318 -3.51 -24.05 -14.18
N CYS A 319 -3.13 -23.75 -12.93
CA CYS A 319 -1.86 -23.08 -12.62
C CYS A 319 -0.64 -23.99 -12.79
N SER A 320 -0.81 -25.30 -12.72
CA SER A 320 0.31 -26.26 -12.72
C SER A 320 1.19 -26.15 -13.97
N GLY A 321 0.59 -25.88 -15.14
CA GLY A 321 1.30 -25.74 -16.41
C GLY A 321 2.28 -24.57 -16.46
N THR A 322 2.01 -23.48 -15.75
CA THR A 322 2.86 -22.27 -15.75
C THR A 322 3.67 -22.13 -14.46
N LEU A 323 3.02 -22.36 -13.31
CA LEU A 323 3.59 -22.12 -12.00
C LEU A 323 4.33 -23.34 -11.42
N SER A 324 4.18 -24.53 -12.02
CA SER A 324 4.69 -25.79 -11.48
C SER A 324 4.12 -26.15 -10.10
N ARG A 325 2.99 -25.54 -9.74
CA ARG A 325 2.16 -25.82 -8.56
C ARG A 325 0.71 -25.50 -8.89
N ASN A 326 -0.21 -26.11 -8.15
CA ASN A 326 -1.60 -25.68 -8.17
C ASN A 326 -1.72 -24.29 -7.52
N CYS A 327 -2.70 -23.52 -7.96
CA CYS A 327 -3.12 -22.34 -7.22
C CYS A 327 -3.96 -22.75 -5.99
N VAL A 328 -4.24 -21.77 -5.13
CA VAL A 328 -5.11 -21.95 -3.97
C VAL A 328 -6.40 -21.15 -4.16
N SER A 329 -7.53 -21.78 -3.90
CA SER A 329 -8.84 -21.13 -4.02
C SER A 329 -8.96 -19.92 -3.10
N ASN A 330 -9.65 -18.88 -3.55
CA ASN A 330 -10.09 -17.78 -2.70
C ASN A 330 -11.37 -18.17 -1.94
N THR A 331 -11.58 -17.59 -0.76
CA THR A 331 -12.78 -17.78 0.05
C THR A 331 -13.69 -16.56 -0.04
N LEU A 332 -14.98 -16.80 -0.28
CA LEU A 332 -16.04 -15.81 -0.25
C LEU A 332 -16.93 -16.11 0.97
N ALA A 333 -16.96 -15.21 1.94
CA ALA A 333 -17.65 -15.36 3.21
C ALA A 333 -18.44 -14.10 3.59
N GLY A 334 -19.24 -14.18 4.67
CA GLY A 334 -19.95 -13.02 5.22
C GLY A 334 -20.93 -12.37 4.23
N GLY A 335 -21.52 -13.15 3.33
CA GLY A 335 -22.42 -12.63 2.29
C GLY A 335 -21.72 -11.88 1.16
N SER A 336 -20.41 -12.08 0.96
CA SER A 336 -19.68 -11.47 -0.15
C SER A 336 -20.27 -11.86 -1.51
N GLY A 337 -20.17 -10.95 -2.48
CA GLY A 337 -20.54 -11.21 -3.87
C GLY A 337 -19.62 -12.21 -4.59
N GLY A 338 -19.79 -12.35 -5.89
CA GLY A 338 -18.97 -13.25 -6.71
C GLY A 338 -17.65 -12.63 -7.20
N LEU A 339 -16.66 -13.47 -7.49
CA LEU A 339 -15.48 -13.12 -8.27
C LEU A 339 -15.79 -13.17 -9.78
N THR A 340 -16.69 -12.28 -10.22
CA THR A 340 -17.16 -12.23 -11.61
C THR A 340 -16.02 -12.00 -12.60
N ASN A 341 -16.05 -12.73 -13.72
CA ASN A 341 -15.09 -12.62 -14.83
C ASN A 341 -13.61 -12.79 -14.41
N THR A 342 -13.34 -13.75 -13.53
CA THR A 342 -11.98 -14.02 -13.03
C THR A 342 -11.46 -15.42 -13.37
N ALA A 343 -12.06 -16.11 -14.34
CA ALA A 343 -11.67 -17.45 -14.76
C ALA A 343 -10.72 -17.47 -15.98
N ASN A 344 -10.04 -16.35 -16.27
CA ASN A 344 -9.18 -16.23 -17.45
C ASN A 344 -7.80 -16.87 -17.19
N SER A 345 -7.67 -18.16 -17.48
CA SER A 345 -6.40 -18.89 -17.33
C SER A 345 -5.26 -18.34 -18.20
N GLY A 346 -5.59 -17.61 -19.28
CA GLY A 346 -4.61 -16.87 -20.08
C GLY A 346 -3.85 -15.81 -19.29
N ALA A 347 -4.44 -15.27 -18.21
CA ALA A 347 -3.75 -14.33 -17.32
C ALA A 347 -2.52 -14.95 -16.64
N ILE A 348 -2.54 -16.26 -16.37
CA ILE A 348 -1.46 -16.99 -15.68
C ILE A 348 -0.16 -16.94 -16.47
N SER A 349 -0.22 -16.90 -17.81
CA SER A 349 0.96 -16.88 -18.69
C SER A 349 1.93 -15.72 -18.42
N ALA A 350 1.47 -14.63 -17.79
CA ALA A 350 2.31 -13.49 -17.41
C ALA A 350 3.18 -13.77 -16.16
N PHE A 351 2.92 -14.84 -15.40
CA PHE A 351 3.51 -15.12 -14.10
C PHE A 351 4.62 -16.17 -14.18
N THR A 352 5.70 -15.84 -14.89
CA THR A 352 6.84 -16.74 -15.12
C THR A 352 7.99 -16.56 -14.14
N ALA A 353 7.99 -15.49 -13.34
CA ALA A 353 9.07 -15.19 -12.41
C ALA A 353 9.18 -16.26 -11.30
N SER A 354 10.42 -16.65 -10.97
CA SER A 354 10.71 -17.67 -9.95
C SER A 354 10.07 -17.35 -8.59
N VAL A 355 10.04 -16.07 -8.21
CA VAL A 355 9.42 -15.59 -6.97
C VAL A 355 7.90 -15.81 -6.92
N VAL A 356 7.22 -15.90 -8.07
CA VAL A 356 5.77 -16.22 -8.14
C VAL A 356 5.56 -17.73 -8.09
N LYS A 357 6.39 -18.49 -8.83
CA LYS A 357 6.33 -19.96 -8.84
C LYS A 357 6.62 -20.56 -7.46
N SER A 358 7.58 -20.00 -6.75
CA SER A 358 7.98 -20.42 -5.39
C SER A 358 7.15 -19.79 -4.27
N ALA A 359 6.13 -18.97 -4.59
CA ALA A 359 5.30 -18.36 -3.56
C ALA A 359 4.56 -19.41 -2.74
N SER A 360 4.71 -19.33 -1.42
CA SER A 360 3.97 -20.17 -0.46
C SER A 360 2.64 -19.51 -0.15
N ILE A 361 1.56 -20.13 -0.59
CA ILE A 361 0.20 -19.65 -0.39
C ILE A 361 -0.41 -20.43 0.77
N MET A 362 -0.77 -19.74 1.86
CA MET A 362 -1.43 -20.39 3.00
C MET A 362 -2.86 -20.79 2.66
N ASP A 363 -3.38 -21.74 3.42
CA ASP A 363 -4.79 -22.09 3.40
C ASP A 363 -5.65 -20.83 3.63
N PRO A 364 -6.65 -20.55 2.77
CA PRO A 364 -7.44 -19.33 2.87
C PRO A 364 -8.22 -19.24 4.19
N GLY A 365 -8.60 -20.36 4.82
CA GLY A 365 -9.26 -20.37 6.13
C GLY A 365 -8.38 -19.86 7.26
N SER A 366 -7.05 -19.93 7.12
CA SER A 366 -6.10 -19.39 8.10
C SER A 366 -5.88 -17.88 7.95
N VAL A 367 -6.23 -17.30 6.79
CA VAL A 367 -5.93 -15.90 6.45
C VAL A 367 -6.50 -14.90 7.45
N PRO A 368 -7.77 -14.95 7.88
CA PRO A 368 -8.29 -13.97 8.83
C PRO A 368 -7.48 -13.94 10.14
N SER A 369 -7.20 -15.11 10.72
CA SER A 369 -6.44 -15.22 11.97
C SER A 369 -4.99 -14.72 11.81
N TYR A 370 -4.31 -15.12 10.74
CA TYR A 370 -2.95 -14.70 10.46
C TYR A 370 -2.87 -13.19 10.24
N VAL A 371 -3.75 -12.65 9.39
CA VAL A 371 -3.72 -11.22 9.01
C VAL A 371 -4.06 -10.34 10.22
N LEU A 372 -5.06 -10.68 11.03
CA LEU A 372 -5.36 -9.90 12.25
C LEU A 372 -4.22 -9.96 13.28
N ALA A 373 -3.52 -11.09 13.35
CA ALA A 373 -2.37 -11.24 14.24
C ALA A 373 -1.13 -10.46 13.76
N ASN A 374 -0.91 -10.34 12.45
CA ASN A 374 0.37 -9.88 11.90
C ASN A 374 0.30 -8.58 11.08
N ALA A 375 -0.84 -8.14 10.57
CA ALA A 375 -0.86 -6.94 9.73
C ALA A 375 -0.81 -5.64 10.54
N GLY A 376 -0.07 -4.66 10.01
CA GLY A 376 0.00 -3.30 10.51
C GLY A 376 1.06 -3.06 11.58
N LEU A 377 0.91 -1.90 12.24
CA LEU A 377 1.87 -1.31 13.16
C LEU A 377 2.04 -2.12 14.46
N GLY A 378 3.25 -2.18 14.99
CA GLY A 378 3.58 -2.77 16.29
C GLY A 378 3.68 -4.29 16.30
N LYS A 379 3.66 -4.92 15.11
CA LYS A 379 3.77 -6.37 14.94
C LYS A 379 5.22 -6.82 14.73
N VAL A 380 6.04 -5.91 14.24
CA VAL A 380 7.49 -6.08 14.09
C VAL A 380 8.20 -4.90 14.73
N ASN A 381 9.44 -5.13 15.18
CA ASN A 381 10.31 -4.17 15.87
C ASN A 381 9.73 -3.65 17.20
#